data_AF-A0A183GWV9-F1
#
_entry.id   AF-A0A183GWV9-F1
#
_cell.length_a   1.000
_cell.length_b   1.000
_cell.length_c   1.000
_cell.angle_alpha   90.00
_cell.angle_beta   90.00
_cell.angle_gamma   90.00
#
_symmetry.space_group_name_H-M   'P 1'
#
loop_
_entity.id
_entity.type
_entity.pdbx_description
1 polymer ?
#
loop_
_entity_poly.entity_id
_entity_poly.type
_entity_poly.pdbx_seq_one_letter_code
_entity_poly.pdbx_strand_id
1 'polypeptide(L)'
;PTLIQHYRRAIVTAKGIASYAEIERNVFRPNNYFIEEASYPIPKLRFIEKPTCGKIFGDWLEIARSHTRAKFPPREIDESQKNAFLLNGYAKLYKVSGVLILVNATPQ
;
A
#
# COMPACT_ATOMS: atom_id res chain seq x y z
N PRO A 1 -12.96 32.54 3.88
CA PRO A 1 -12.47 31.88 2.64
C PRO A 1 -11.01 31.36 2.79
N THR A 2 -10.72 30.08 3.00
CA THR A 2 -11.52 28.95 3.50
C THR A 2 -10.54 27.86 3.93
N LEU A 3 -10.59 27.43 5.19
CA LEU A 3 -9.87 26.27 5.76
C LEU A 3 -10.08 24.96 4.96
N ILE A 4 -11.09 24.93 4.08
CA ILE A 4 -11.57 23.80 3.30
C ILE A 4 -10.62 23.42 2.15
N GLN A 5 -9.74 24.31 1.69
CA GLN A 5 -8.81 23.98 0.57
C GLN A 5 -7.71 22.99 0.99
N HIS A 6 -7.35 22.94 2.28
CA HIS A 6 -6.30 22.03 2.79
C HIS A 6 -6.78 20.59 2.99
N TYR A 7 -8.08 20.36 3.21
CA TYR A 7 -8.64 19.02 3.42
C TYR A 7 -8.66 18.15 2.16
N ARG A 8 -8.42 18.70 0.96
CA ARG A 8 -8.21 17.93 -0.27
C ARG A 8 -6.80 17.29 -0.39
N ARG A 9 -5.91 17.47 0.60
CA ARG A 9 -4.50 17.03 0.53
C ARG A 9 -4.11 15.93 1.51
N ALA A 10 -5.06 15.41 2.31
CA ALA A 10 -4.76 14.42 3.33
C ALA A 10 -5.80 13.30 3.39
N ILE A 11 -5.35 12.12 3.84
CA ILE A 11 -6.15 10.91 4.01
C ILE A 11 -6.04 10.43 5.45
N VAL A 12 -7.10 9.78 5.94
CA VAL A 12 -7.09 9.17 7.28
C VAL A 12 -6.48 7.77 7.18
N THR A 13 -5.50 7.49 8.02
CA THR A 13 -4.71 6.27 8.02
C THR A 13 -4.61 5.67 9.42
N ALA A 14 -4.02 4.48 9.54
CA ALA A 14 -3.72 3.86 10.83
C ALA A 14 -2.72 4.66 11.68
N LYS A 15 -1.91 5.53 11.05
CA LYS A 15 -0.99 6.46 11.72
C LYS A 15 -1.59 7.84 11.99
N GLY A 16 -2.89 8.01 11.76
CA GLY A 16 -3.58 9.31 11.82
C GLY A 16 -3.74 9.94 10.44
N ILE A 17 -3.95 11.25 10.41
CA ILE A 17 -4.15 12.01 9.17
C ILE A 17 -2.78 12.20 8.49
N ALA A 18 -2.63 11.68 7.28
CA ALA A 18 -1.39 11.73 6.50
C ALA A 18 -1.63 12.48 5.18
N SER A 19 -0.64 13.27 4.73
CA SER A 19 -0.75 13.98 3.44
C SER A 19 -0.51 13.05 2.26
N TYR A 20 -1.05 13.36 1.07
CA TYR A 20 -0.73 12.59 -0.14
C TYR A 20 0.78 12.60 -0.47
N ALA A 21 1.50 13.67 -0.16
CA ALA A 21 2.95 13.75 -0.36
C ALA A 21 3.71 12.77 0.56
N GLU A 22 3.24 12.61 1.79
CA GLU A 22 3.78 11.63 2.74
C GLU A 22 3.49 10.20 2.28
N ILE A 23 2.25 9.94 1.86
CA ILE A 23 1.84 8.62 1.35
C ILE A 23 2.61 8.27 0.07
N GLU A 24 2.77 9.23 -0.85
CA GLU A 24 3.61 9.04 -2.02
C GLU A 24 5.03 8.63 -1.62
N ARG A 25 5.66 9.39 -0.72
CA ARG A 25 7.05 9.14 -0.30
C ARG A 25 7.23 7.79 0.38
N ASN A 26 6.31 7.43 1.27
CA ASN A 26 6.50 6.33 2.21
C ASN A 26 5.81 5.04 1.76
N VAL A 27 4.87 5.09 0.81
CA VAL A 27 4.13 3.91 0.33
C VAL A 27 4.36 3.67 -1.16
N PHE A 28 4.18 4.69 -2.01
CA PHE A 28 4.17 4.48 -3.46
C PHE A 28 5.54 4.54 -4.13
N ARG A 29 6.38 5.53 -3.78
CA ARG A 29 7.73 5.68 -4.36
C ARG A 29 8.63 4.46 -4.15
N PRO A 30 8.68 3.85 -2.95
CA PRO A 30 9.47 2.64 -2.73
C PRO A 30 9.03 1.47 -3.64
N ASN A 31 7.80 1.51 -4.15
CA ASN A 31 7.21 0.50 -5.02
C ASN A 31 7.10 0.95 -6.49
N ASN A 32 7.89 1.94 -6.92
CA ASN A 32 7.97 2.41 -8.31
C ASN A 32 6.72 3.15 -8.82
N TYR A 33 6.00 3.85 -7.94
CA TYR A 33 4.83 4.68 -8.30
C TYR A 33 4.93 6.14 -7.82
N PHE A 34 4.39 7.05 -8.63
CA PHE A 34 4.02 8.41 -8.25
C PHE A 34 2.50 8.54 -8.13
N ILE A 35 2.04 9.45 -7.27
CA ILE A 35 0.65 9.89 -7.28
C ILE A 35 0.52 10.92 -8.40
N GLU A 36 -0.15 10.52 -9.48
CA GLU A 36 -0.47 11.41 -10.59
C GLU A 36 -1.60 12.38 -10.21
N GLU A 37 -2.61 11.89 -9.50
CA GLU A 37 -3.75 12.68 -9.06
C GLU A 37 -4.17 12.28 -7.64
N ALA A 38 -4.26 13.27 -6.76
CA ALA A 38 -4.79 13.09 -5.42
C ALA A 38 -6.33 13.00 -5.48
N SER A 39 -6.84 11.78 -5.53
CA SER A 39 -8.28 11.47 -5.53
C SER A 39 -8.67 10.61 -4.33
N TYR A 40 -9.86 10.86 -3.80
CA TYR A 40 -10.46 10.06 -2.71
C TYR A 40 -11.46 9.04 -3.30
N PRO A 41 -11.49 7.78 -2.82
CA PRO A 41 -10.63 7.20 -1.77
C PRO A 41 -9.31 6.61 -2.31
N ILE A 42 -9.20 6.41 -3.62
CA ILE A 42 -8.05 5.77 -4.28
C ILE A 42 -7.36 6.82 -5.16
N PRO A 43 -6.05 7.11 -4.95
CA PRO A 43 -5.29 8.01 -5.80
C PRO A 43 -5.03 7.39 -7.17
N LYS A 44 -4.92 8.23 -8.20
CA LYS A 44 -4.43 7.78 -9.51
C LYS A 44 -2.90 7.69 -9.47
N LEU A 45 -2.36 6.55 -9.87
CA LEU A 45 -0.92 6.29 -9.85
C LEU A 45 -0.36 6.22 -11.27
N ARG A 46 0.91 6.58 -11.40
CA ARG A 46 1.72 6.30 -12.59
C ARG A 46 3.05 5.69 -12.19
N PHE A 47 3.65 4.90 -13.08
CA PHE A 47 5.00 4.37 -12.85
C PHE A 47 6.03 5.51 -12.80
N ILE A 48 7.03 5.38 -11.92
CA ILE A 48 8.26 6.18 -12.00
C ILE A 48 9.04 5.74 -13.24
N GLU A 49 9.30 4.44 -13.33
CA GLU A 49 9.88 3.78 -14.49
C GLU A 49 8.97 2.62 -14.92
N LYS A 50 8.43 2.67 -16.14
CA LYS A 50 7.52 1.61 -16.60
C LYS A 50 8.30 0.31 -16.80
N PRO A 51 7.99 -0.78 -16.09
CA PRO A 51 8.71 -2.03 -16.24
C PRO A 51 8.36 -2.69 -17.58
N THR A 52 9.33 -3.41 -18.15
CA THR A 52 9.10 -4.26 -19.33
C THR A 52 8.45 -5.58 -18.91
N CYS A 53 7.76 -6.25 -19.84
CA CYS A 53 7.21 -7.59 -19.58
C CYS A 53 8.30 -8.58 -19.15
N GLY A 54 9.48 -8.50 -19.78
CA GLY A 54 10.62 -9.34 -19.42
C GLY A 54 11.11 -9.12 -17.99
N LYS A 55 11.17 -7.86 -17.54
CA LYS A 55 11.53 -7.53 -16.16
C LYS A 55 10.49 -8.09 -15.17
N ILE A 56 9.20 -7.83 -15.40
CA ILE A 56 8.12 -8.33 -14.53
C ILE A 56 8.17 -9.85 -14.41
N PHE A 57 8.32 -10.54 -15.54
CA PHE A 57 8.41 -12.00 -15.54
C PHE A 57 9.67 -12.51 -14.84
N GLY A 58 10.81 -11.85 -15.06
CA GLY A 58 12.09 -12.17 -14.41
C GLY A 58 12.01 -12.05 -12.89
N ASP A 59 11.54 -10.91 -12.39
CA ASP A 59 11.39 -10.64 -10.95
C ASP A 59 10.45 -11.68 -10.30
N TRP A 60 9.31 -11.98 -10.95
CA TRP A 60 8.39 -13.01 -10.48
C TRP A 60 9.03 -14.41 -10.44
N LEU A 61 9.75 -14.79 -11.51
CA LEU A 61 10.38 -16.09 -11.63
C LEU A 61 11.48 -16.28 -10.59
N GLU A 62 12.22 -15.22 -10.26
CA GLU A 62 13.22 -15.22 -9.19
C GLU A 62 12.58 -15.52 -7.84
N ILE A 63 11.49 -14.81 -7.49
CA ILE A 63 10.73 -15.04 -6.24
C ILE A 63 10.16 -16.47 -6.19
N ALA A 64 9.62 -16.95 -7.31
CA ALA A 64 9.05 -18.30 -7.40
C ALA A 64 10.10 -19.40 -7.22
N ARG A 65 11.35 -19.14 -7.58
CA ARG A 65 12.49 -20.06 -7.41
C ARG A 65 13.10 -19.99 -6.01
N SER A 66 13.15 -18.80 -5.40
CA SER A 66 13.77 -18.60 -4.09
C SER A 66 12.95 -19.14 -2.92
N HIS A 67 11.62 -19.26 -3.09
CA HIS A 67 10.79 -19.90 -2.08
C HIS A 67 10.97 -21.42 -2.11
N THR A 68 11.56 -21.97 -1.05
CA THR A 68 11.34 -23.37 -0.70
C THR A 68 9.85 -23.59 -0.63
N ARG A 69 9.32 -24.55 -1.40
CA ARG A 69 7.91 -24.94 -1.35
C ARG A 69 7.59 -25.40 0.08
N ALA A 70 7.21 -24.47 0.94
CA ALA A 70 6.57 -24.81 2.19
C ALA A 70 5.39 -25.71 1.79
N LYS A 71 5.34 -26.91 2.39
CA LYS A 71 4.33 -27.92 2.05
C LYS A 71 2.90 -27.37 2.20
N PHE A 72 2.76 -26.31 3.01
CA PHE A 72 1.57 -25.50 3.17
C PHE A 72 1.93 -24.01 3.12
N PRO A 73 1.18 -23.18 2.39
CA PRO A 73 1.36 -21.73 2.45
C PRO A 73 1.04 -21.23 3.87
N PRO A 74 1.78 -20.23 4.37
CA PRO A 74 1.49 -19.63 5.66
C PRO A 74 0.07 -19.04 5.66
N ARG A 75 -0.69 -19.31 6.72
CA ARG A 75 -2.06 -18.80 6.88
C ARG A 75 -2.10 -17.37 7.43
N GLU A 76 -0.99 -16.93 8.01
CA GLU A 76 -0.85 -15.64 8.65
C GLU A 76 0.43 -14.96 8.15
N ILE A 77 0.41 -13.63 8.14
CA ILE A 77 1.58 -12.82 7.84
C ILE A 77 2.44 -12.78 9.10
N ASP A 78 3.71 -13.13 8.97
CA ASP A 78 4.68 -13.05 10.06
C ASP A 78 4.72 -11.63 10.65
N GLU A 79 4.78 -11.51 11.98
CA GLU A 79 4.77 -10.21 12.68
C GLU A 79 5.83 -9.26 12.14
N SER A 80 7.03 -9.78 11.81
CA SER A 80 8.13 -8.96 11.28
C SER A 80 7.82 -8.37 9.90
N GLN A 81 6.91 -9.00 9.15
CA GLN A 81 6.54 -8.59 7.79
C GLN A 81 5.26 -7.75 7.76
N LYS A 82 4.41 -7.81 8.79
CA LYS A 82 3.09 -7.14 8.81
C LYS A 82 3.15 -5.67 8.42
N ASN A 83 4.16 -4.94 8.88
CA ASN A 83 4.27 -3.52 8.58
C ASN A 83 4.35 -3.26 7.06
N ALA A 84 5.17 -4.04 6.33
CA ALA A 84 5.29 -3.95 4.88
C ALA A 84 3.98 -4.30 4.16
N PHE A 85 3.31 -5.37 4.61
CA PHE A 85 2.00 -5.77 4.09
C PHE A 85 0.88 -4.76 4.37
N LEU A 86 1.02 -3.97 5.43
CA LEU A 86 0.07 -2.94 5.85
C LEU A 86 0.46 -1.55 5.36
N LEU A 87 1.00 -1.47 4.14
CA LEU A 87 1.44 -0.21 3.51
C LEU A 87 2.37 0.58 4.42
N ASN A 88 3.41 -0.07 4.96
CA ASN A 88 4.34 0.51 5.94
C ASN A 88 3.64 1.07 7.19
N GLY A 89 2.54 0.42 7.59
CA GLY A 89 1.77 0.70 8.79
C GLY A 89 0.75 1.82 8.62
N TYR A 90 0.55 2.32 7.39
CA TYR A 90 -0.52 3.28 7.10
C TYR A 90 -1.89 2.60 6.96
N ALA A 91 -1.94 1.29 6.70
CA ALA A 91 -3.17 0.50 6.74
C ALA A 91 -3.31 -0.25 8.06
N LYS A 92 -4.56 -0.60 8.42
CA LYS A 92 -4.85 -1.43 9.58
C LYS A 92 -5.58 -2.70 9.15
N LEU A 93 -5.24 -3.80 9.79
CA LEU A 93 -5.96 -5.05 9.63
C LEU A 93 -7.21 -5.03 10.50
N TYR A 94 -8.38 -5.12 9.88
CA TYR A 94 -9.64 -5.35 10.60
C TYR A 94 -10.05 -6.79 10.42
N LYS A 95 -10.30 -7.49 11.54
CA LYS A 95 -10.79 -8.87 11.51
C LYS A 95 -12.32 -8.82 11.46
N VAL A 96 -12.90 -8.88 10.26
CA VAL A 96 -14.36 -8.96 10.09
C VAL A 96 -14.69 -10.32 9.50
N SER A 97 -15.23 -11.23 10.32
CA SER A 97 -15.83 -12.51 9.91
C SER A 97 -15.05 -13.30 8.83
N GLY A 98 -13.71 -13.32 8.90
CA GLY A 98 -12.87 -14.10 7.98
C GLY A 98 -12.45 -13.42 6.67
N VAL A 99 -12.78 -12.15 6.45
CA VAL A 99 -12.36 -11.36 5.27
C VAL A 99 -11.39 -10.25 5.68
N LEU A 100 -10.24 -10.17 5.01
CA LEU A 100 -9.25 -9.12 5.19
C LEU A 100 -9.62 -7.93 4.27
N ILE A 101 -10.04 -6.82 4.85
CA ILE A 101 -10.36 -5.59 4.10
C ILE A 101 -9.30 -4.52 4.43
N LEU A 102 -8.60 -4.05 3.40
CA LEU A 102 -7.76 -2.85 3.48
C LEU A 102 -8.70 -1.63 3.44
N VAL A 103 -9.11 -1.16 4.60
CA VAL A 103 -9.91 0.06 4.74
C VAL A 103 -8.98 1.21 5.13
N ASN A 104 -9.08 2.33 4.40
CA ASN A 104 -8.72 3.62 4.97
C ASN A 104 -9.55 3.77 6.26
N ALA A 105 -8.89 4.07 7.38
CA ALA A 105 -9.57 4.23 8.64
C ALA A 105 -10.62 5.34 8.50
N THR A 106 -11.90 5.04 8.72
CA THR A 106 -12.94 6.07 8.79
C THR A 106 -12.78 6.87 10.10
N PRO A 107 -13.02 8.19 10.10
CA PRO A 107 -13.07 8.96 11.33
C PRO A 107 -14.18 8.40 12.24
N GLN A 108 -13.93 8.29 13.54
CA GLN A 108 -14.97 8.14 14.56
C GLN A 108 -15.63 9.48 14.83
#